data_AF-A0A7W6C2K6-F1
#
_entry.id   AF-A0A7W6C2K6-F1
#
_cell.length_a   1.000
_cell.length_b   1.000
_cell.length_c   1.000
_cell.angle_alpha   90.00
_cell.angle_beta   90.00
_cell.angle_gamma   90.00
#
_symmetry.space_group_name_H-M   'P 1'
#
loop_
_entity.id
_entity.type
_entity.pdbx_description
1 polymer ?
#
loop_
_entity_poly.entity_id
_entity_poly.type
_entity_poly.pdbx_seq_one_letter_code
_entity_poly.pdbx_strand_id
1 'polypeptide(L)'
;MATLRDLELFDHQREDAVAILVGPNGSGKSTFLRSLAESYRHENVVAVSNTPHDRFARMRGIRRISVGRSDHKPPNLVKRAVARSLDVDDSSFHQISAIMDYCGYAPRFGFRIEKARHYGSTFDDLKWKLESARDGGADENTGWGSELEYNEELPLALTFLRRHDPSELVWIDASSSALEFSVAREFVAVLRCEAILCRLKVINDLGVMLNRNDPGDTVIEMHLARVRTH
;
A
#
# COMPACT_ATOMS: atom_id res chain seq x y z
N MET A 1 -18.28 21.88 -24.54
CA MET A 1 -16.95 21.48 -24.05
C MET A 1 -16.92 21.93 -22.60
N ALA A 2 -16.83 21.04 -21.62
CA ALA A 2 -16.81 21.45 -20.22
C ALA A 2 -15.53 22.26 -19.96
N THR A 3 -15.67 23.41 -19.32
CA THR A 3 -14.58 24.35 -18.99
C THR A 3 -14.34 24.35 -17.48
N LEU A 4 -13.17 24.82 -17.06
CA LEU A 4 -12.86 24.99 -15.62
C LEU A 4 -13.89 25.88 -14.89
N ARG A 5 -14.55 26.80 -15.59
CA ARG A 5 -15.65 27.61 -15.04
C ARG A 5 -16.90 26.81 -14.71
N ASP A 6 -17.12 25.66 -15.35
CA ASP A 6 -18.22 24.76 -15.00
C ASP A 6 -17.96 24.03 -13.67
N LEU A 7 -16.71 24.05 -13.18
CA LEU A 7 -16.36 23.55 -11.85
C LEU A 7 -16.56 24.57 -10.73
N GLU A 8 -16.52 25.87 -11.03
CA GLU A 8 -16.80 26.96 -10.07
C GLU A 8 -18.27 26.90 -9.57
N LEU A 9 -19.15 26.17 -10.26
CA LEU A 9 -20.51 25.84 -9.79
C LEU A 9 -20.55 24.81 -8.64
N PHE A 10 -19.45 24.11 -8.36
CA PHE A 10 -19.35 23.17 -7.23
C PHE A 10 -18.74 23.79 -5.97
N ASP A 11 -18.38 25.08 -6.01
CA ASP A 11 -17.79 25.80 -4.88
C ASP A 11 -18.82 26.12 -3.78
N HIS A 12 -20.07 25.66 -3.94
CA HIS A 12 -21.12 25.79 -2.93
C HIS A 12 -21.56 24.42 -2.40
N GLN A 13 -20.94 24.07 -1.27
CA GLN A 13 -21.43 23.19 -0.21
C GLN A 13 -21.73 21.73 -0.56
N ARG A 14 -20.72 20.88 -0.35
CA ARG A 14 -20.76 19.65 0.48
C ARG A 14 -19.35 19.07 0.56
N GLU A 15 -18.86 18.81 1.78
CA GLU A 15 -17.53 18.22 2.01
C GLU A 15 -17.36 16.85 1.31
N ASP A 16 -18.48 16.18 0.97
CA ASP A 16 -18.51 14.86 0.31
C ASP A 16 -19.18 14.86 -1.09
N ALA A 17 -19.07 15.96 -1.86
CA ALA A 17 -19.70 16.02 -3.18
C ALA A 17 -19.02 15.08 -4.21
N VAL A 18 -19.80 14.18 -4.82
CA VAL A 18 -19.34 13.33 -5.93
C VAL A 18 -19.81 13.90 -7.26
N ALA A 19 -18.86 14.31 -8.11
CA ALA A 19 -19.12 14.75 -9.47
C ALA A 19 -18.88 13.61 -10.47
N ILE A 20 -19.89 13.28 -11.28
CA ILE A 20 -19.80 12.24 -12.31
C ILE A 20 -19.77 12.89 -13.70
N LEU A 21 -18.67 12.71 -14.43
CA LEU A 21 -18.51 13.21 -15.80
C LEU A 21 -18.93 12.17 -16.84
N VAL A 22 -20.06 12.40 -17.52
CA VAL A 22 -20.61 11.49 -18.54
C VAL A 22 -20.56 12.13 -19.94
N GLY A 23 -20.38 11.30 -20.97
CA GLY A 23 -20.40 11.75 -22.37
C GLY A 23 -19.98 10.65 -23.34
N PRO A 24 -20.20 10.82 -24.66
CA PRO A 24 -19.85 9.83 -25.68
C PRO A 24 -18.37 9.42 -25.67
N ASN A 25 -18.04 8.24 -26.20
CA ASN A 25 -16.64 7.88 -26.46
C ASN A 25 -15.99 8.91 -27.39
N GLY A 26 -14.76 9.32 -27.09
CA GLY A 26 -14.07 10.37 -27.84
C GLY A 26 -14.47 11.81 -27.47
N SER A 27 -15.44 12.04 -26.58
CA SER A 27 -15.88 13.40 -26.20
C SER A 27 -14.89 14.23 -25.38
N GLY A 28 -13.67 13.72 -25.17
CA GLY A 28 -12.61 14.43 -24.44
C GLY A 28 -12.64 14.33 -22.92
N LYS A 29 -13.46 13.46 -22.31
CA LYS A 29 -13.55 13.29 -20.83
C LYS A 29 -12.18 13.10 -20.16
N SER A 30 -11.38 12.16 -20.68
CA SER A 30 -10.04 11.91 -20.14
C SER A 30 -9.08 13.09 -20.36
N THR A 31 -9.26 13.85 -21.44
CA THR A 31 -8.48 15.06 -21.71
C THR A 31 -8.84 16.17 -20.71
N PHE A 32 -10.13 16.36 -20.44
CA PHE A 32 -10.63 17.31 -19.45
C PHE A 32 -10.14 16.96 -18.03
N LEU A 33 -10.26 15.69 -17.62
CA LEU A 33 -9.75 15.24 -16.32
C LEU A 33 -8.23 15.42 -16.20
N ARG A 34 -7.48 15.23 -17.30
CA ARG A 34 -6.04 15.50 -17.34
C ARG A 34 -5.72 16.99 -17.15
N SER A 35 -6.43 17.89 -17.85
CA SER A 35 -6.24 19.34 -17.68
C SER A 35 -6.65 19.81 -16.29
N LEU A 36 -7.68 19.21 -15.71
CA LEU A 36 -8.10 19.48 -14.34
C LEU A 36 -6.99 19.09 -13.36
N ALA A 37 -6.50 17.86 -13.44
CA ALA A 37 -5.42 17.39 -12.58
C ALA A 37 -4.14 18.27 -12.71
N GLU A 38 -3.81 18.74 -13.91
CA GLU A 38 -2.68 19.66 -14.12
C GLU A 38 -2.87 21.01 -13.44
N SER A 39 -4.10 21.55 -13.47
CA SER A 39 -4.42 22.86 -12.89
C SER A 39 -4.30 22.84 -11.36
N TYR A 40 -4.63 21.69 -10.74
CA TYR A 40 -4.60 21.49 -9.30
C TYR A 40 -3.39 20.67 -8.83
N ARG A 41 -2.31 20.60 -9.63
CA ARG A 41 -1.15 19.73 -9.35
C ARG A 41 -0.38 20.07 -8.07
N HIS A 42 -0.56 21.28 -7.55
CA HIS A 42 0.08 21.74 -6.32
C HIS A 42 -0.81 21.56 -5.08
N GLU A 43 -2.01 21.03 -5.28
CA GLU A 43 -2.96 20.73 -4.21
C GLU A 43 -2.95 19.24 -3.87
N ASN A 44 -3.80 18.85 -2.92
CA ASN A 44 -3.92 17.49 -2.41
C ASN A 44 -4.71 16.58 -3.39
N VAL A 45 -4.31 16.53 -4.66
CA VAL A 45 -5.00 15.78 -5.71
C VAL A 45 -4.41 14.38 -5.89
N VAL A 46 -5.28 13.40 -6.08
CA VAL A 46 -4.92 12.03 -6.48
C VAL A 46 -5.63 11.69 -7.80
N ALA A 47 -4.86 11.40 -8.84
CA ALA A 47 -5.40 10.92 -10.11
C ALA A 47 -5.46 9.39 -10.12
N VAL A 48 -6.64 8.83 -10.36
CA VAL A 48 -6.86 7.37 -10.44
C VAL A 48 -7.20 6.98 -11.87
N SER A 49 -6.43 6.07 -12.46
CA SER A 49 -6.71 5.48 -13.77
C SER A 49 -6.71 3.97 -13.70
N ASN A 50 -7.91 3.38 -13.87
CA ASN A 50 -8.08 1.93 -13.91
C ASN A 50 -7.83 1.32 -15.31
N THR A 51 -7.34 2.11 -16.27
CA THR A 51 -7.02 1.62 -17.62
C THR A 51 -5.51 1.41 -17.78
N PRO A 52 -5.07 0.40 -18.54
CA PRO A 52 -3.66 0.22 -18.90
C PRO A 52 -3.09 1.44 -19.64
N HIS A 53 -3.92 2.08 -20.47
CA HIS A 53 -3.59 3.33 -21.17
C HIS A 53 -3.82 4.54 -20.25
N ASP A 54 -2.95 4.66 -19.26
CA ASP A 54 -3.02 5.73 -18.29
C ASP A 54 -2.76 7.10 -18.94
N ARG A 55 -3.81 7.92 -19.00
CA ARG A 55 -3.80 9.27 -19.56
C ARG A 55 -3.20 10.30 -18.62
N PHE A 56 -2.84 9.95 -17.39
CA PHE A 56 -2.07 10.78 -16.46
C PHE A 56 -0.58 10.39 -16.44
N ALA A 57 -0.16 9.44 -17.28
CA ALA A 57 1.25 9.12 -17.44
C ALA A 57 2.06 10.38 -17.79
N ARG A 58 3.25 10.48 -17.18
CA ARG A 58 4.24 11.57 -17.32
C ARG A 58 3.87 12.92 -16.68
N MET A 59 2.75 13.02 -15.97
CA MET A 59 2.48 14.22 -15.16
C MET A 59 3.42 14.24 -13.94
N ARG A 60 4.08 15.38 -13.70
CA ARG A 60 4.95 15.61 -12.54
C ARG A 60 4.17 16.38 -11.48
N GLY A 61 4.45 16.09 -10.20
CA GLY A 61 3.82 16.81 -9.08
C GLY A 61 2.47 16.27 -8.61
N ILE A 62 1.90 15.25 -9.26
CA ILE A 62 0.58 14.69 -8.90
C ILE A 62 0.74 13.28 -8.34
N ARG A 63 0.00 12.95 -7.26
CA ARG A 63 -0.11 11.57 -6.77
C ARG A 63 -1.00 10.77 -7.72
N ARG A 64 -0.55 9.60 -8.16
CA ARG A 64 -1.24 8.81 -9.18
C ARG A 64 -1.34 7.35 -8.78
N ILE A 65 -2.54 6.77 -8.93
CA ILE A 65 -2.79 5.34 -8.80
C ILE A 65 -3.10 4.80 -10.19
N SER A 66 -2.30 3.83 -10.65
CA SER A 66 -2.35 3.33 -12.03
C SER A 66 -2.06 1.85 -12.10
N VAL A 67 -2.81 1.11 -12.91
CA VAL A 67 -2.74 -0.36 -13.04
C VAL A 67 -1.39 -0.87 -13.58
N GLY A 68 -0.55 -0.03 -14.18
CA GLY A 68 0.71 -0.42 -14.84
C GLY A 68 2.02 -0.28 -14.04
N ARG A 69 2.01 0.07 -12.75
CA ARG A 69 3.24 0.16 -11.92
C ARG A 69 3.23 -0.87 -10.80
N SER A 70 4.35 -1.58 -10.61
CA SER A 70 4.54 -2.58 -9.52
C SER A 70 4.19 -2.02 -8.15
N ASP A 71 4.53 -0.75 -7.90
CA ASP A 71 4.38 -0.10 -6.60
C ASP A 71 2.94 0.37 -6.32
N HIS A 72 2.09 0.34 -7.35
CA HIS A 72 0.66 0.69 -7.26
C HIS A 72 -0.24 -0.54 -7.27
N LYS A 73 0.33 -1.75 -7.15
CA LYS A 73 -0.45 -2.96 -6.92
C LYS A 73 -1.20 -2.83 -5.58
N PRO A 74 -2.47 -3.26 -5.49
CA PRO A 74 -3.26 -3.14 -4.27
C PRO A 74 -2.56 -3.64 -2.98
N PRO A 75 -1.83 -4.77 -2.98
CA PRO A 75 -1.08 -5.22 -1.80
C PRO A 75 -0.05 -4.20 -1.31
N ASN A 76 0.70 -3.57 -2.21
CA ASN A 76 1.74 -2.59 -1.86
C ASN A 76 1.15 -1.26 -1.39
N LEU A 77 -0.07 -0.92 -1.82
CA LEU A 77 -0.82 0.22 -1.27
C LEU A 77 -1.27 -0.07 0.16
N VAL A 78 -1.81 -1.26 0.42
CA VAL A 78 -2.24 -1.68 1.75
C VAL A 78 -1.07 -1.73 2.74
N LYS A 79 0.04 -2.38 2.38
CA LYS A 79 1.25 -2.44 3.23
C LYS A 79 1.71 -1.05 3.67
N ARG A 80 1.75 -0.09 2.74
CA ARG A 80 2.13 1.30 3.03
C ARG A 80 1.09 2.04 3.85
N ALA A 81 -0.19 1.84 3.58
CA ALA A 81 -1.27 2.46 4.33
C ALA A 81 -1.22 2.00 5.79
N VAL A 82 -1.13 0.69 6.02
CA VAL A 82 -1.03 0.08 7.35
C VAL A 82 0.24 0.53 8.09
N ALA A 83 1.39 0.54 7.41
CA ALA A 83 2.64 1.00 8.01
C ALA A 83 2.61 2.50 8.39
N ARG A 84 1.76 3.32 7.75
CA ARG A 84 1.60 4.74 8.09
C ARG A 84 0.52 4.98 9.14
N SER A 85 -0.60 4.26 9.06
CA SER A 85 -1.70 4.44 9.99
C SER A 85 -1.30 4.00 11.40
N LEU A 86 -0.45 2.98 11.55
CA LEU A 86 0.08 2.57 12.86
C LEU A 86 1.05 3.57 13.52
N ASP A 87 1.52 4.60 12.80
CA ASP A 87 2.32 5.70 13.36
C ASP A 87 1.47 6.89 13.81
N VAL A 88 0.23 7.00 13.32
CA VAL A 88 -0.63 8.17 13.50
C VAL A 88 -1.92 7.71 14.16
N ASP A 89 -2.15 8.14 15.40
CA ASP A 89 -3.43 7.96 16.09
C ASP A 89 -4.53 8.74 15.34
N ASP A 90 -5.09 8.16 14.28
CA ASP A 90 -6.03 8.87 13.41
C ASP A 90 -7.18 8.01 12.86
N SER A 91 -8.28 8.72 12.60
CA SER A 91 -9.54 8.37 11.94
C SER A 91 -9.41 7.62 10.61
N SER A 92 -8.22 7.61 9.99
CA SER A 92 -7.91 6.84 8.77
C SER A 92 -8.22 5.35 8.91
N PHE A 93 -8.06 4.76 10.11
CA PHE A 93 -8.42 3.37 10.37
C PHE A 93 -9.92 3.12 10.32
N HIS A 94 -10.72 4.04 10.86
CA HIS A 94 -12.19 3.91 10.81
C HIS A 94 -12.71 3.92 9.37
N GLN A 95 -12.11 4.74 8.50
CA GLN A 95 -12.44 4.78 7.08
C GLN A 95 -12.08 3.46 6.38
N ILE A 96 -10.90 2.90 6.67
CA ILE A 96 -10.48 1.59 6.15
C ILE A 96 -11.47 0.50 6.58
N SER A 97 -11.84 0.45 7.87
CA SER A 97 -12.80 -0.54 8.39
C SER A 97 -14.14 -0.47 7.68
N ALA A 98 -14.69 0.73 7.50
CA ALA A 98 -15.96 0.94 6.81
C ALA A 98 -15.92 0.49 5.34
N ILE A 99 -14.81 0.77 4.64
CA ILE A 99 -14.62 0.33 3.25
C ILE A 99 -14.53 -1.19 3.17
N MET A 100 -13.81 -1.85 4.08
CA MET A 100 -13.68 -3.30 4.09
C MET A 100 -15.01 -3.99 4.34
N ASP A 101 -15.77 -3.51 5.34
CA ASP A 101 -17.09 -4.03 5.67
C ASP A 101 -18.06 -3.87 4.51
N TYR A 102 -18.09 -2.69 3.88
CA TYR A 102 -18.86 -2.46 2.65
C TYR A 102 -18.50 -3.43 1.52
N CYS A 103 -17.22 -3.82 1.41
CA CYS A 103 -16.75 -4.78 0.40
C CYS A 103 -17.02 -6.25 0.78
N GLY A 104 -17.63 -6.53 1.94
CA GLY A 104 -17.90 -7.87 2.44
C GLY A 104 -16.69 -8.57 3.07
N TYR A 105 -15.70 -7.80 3.54
CA TYR A 105 -14.51 -8.31 4.21
C TYR A 105 -14.46 -7.84 5.66
N ALA A 106 -13.89 -8.67 6.55
CA ALA A 106 -13.60 -8.27 7.91
C ALA A 106 -12.62 -7.10 7.90
N PRO A 107 -12.71 -6.12 8.82
CA PRO A 107 -11.87 -4.92 8.86
C PRO A 107 -10.44 -5.19 9.36
N ARG A 108 -9.80 -6.23 8.81
CA ARG A 108 -8.46 -6.69 9.17
C ARG A 108 -7.68 -7.14 7.94
N PHE A 109 -6.39 -6.82 7.91
CA PHE A 109 -5.47 -7.32 6.89
C PHE A 109 -4.59 -8.41 7.49
N GLY A 110 -4.52 -9.55 6.79
CA GLY A 110 -3.61 -10.64 7.13
C GLY A 110 -2.32 -10.52 6.32
N PHE A 111 -1.18 -10.83 6.91
CA PHE A 111 0.10 -10.85 6.21
C PHE A 111 0.70 -12.25 6.27
N ARG A 112 0.93 -12.83 5.09
CA ARG A 112 1.57 -14.14 4.92
C ARG A 112 3.04 -13.93 4.66
N ILE A 113 3.89 -14.47 5.53
CA ILE A 113 5.35 -14.32 5.39
C ILE A 113 5.92 -15.56 4.71
N GLU A 114 6.42 -15.42 3.48
CA GLU A 114 7.06 -16.52 2.79
C GLU A 114 8.53 -16.62 3.20
N LYS A 115 8.87 -17.56 4.08
CA LYS A 115 10.24 -17.73 4.58
C LYS A 115 11.24 -18.02 3.46
N ALA A 116 12.45 -17.50 3.60
CA ALA A 116 13.57 -17.79 2.72
C ALA A 116 14.75 -18.41 3.49
N ARG A 117 15.89 -18.59 2.81
CA ARG A 117 17.06 -19.32 3.32
C ARG A 117 17.63 -18.79 4.65
N HIS A 118 17.46 -17.50 4.94
CA HIS A 118 17.96 -16.85 6.17
C HIS A 118 16.82 -16.44 7.11
N TYR A 119 15.67 -17.09 7.03
CA TYR A 119 14.59 -16.84 7.98
C TYR A 119 15.04 -17.19 9.41
N GLY A 120 14.76 -16.31 10.37
CA GLY A 120 15.17 -16.48 11.77
C GLY A 120 16.63 -16.09 12.07
N SER A 121 17.41 -15.66 11.07
CA SER A 121 18.75 -15.12 11.28
C SER A 121 18.73 -13.83 12.11
N THR A 122 19.77 -13.62 12.90
CA THR A 122 20.00 -12.38 13.64
C THR A 122 20.60 -11.31 12.74
N PHE A 123 20.66 -10.09 13.26
CA PHE A 123 21.35 -9.00 12.58
C PHE A 123 22.84 -9.33 12.35
N ASP A 124 23.51 -9.88 13.38
CA ASP A 124 24.92 -10.23 13.32
C ASP A 124 25.21 -11.30 12.25
N ASP A 125 24.32 -12.29 12.09
CA ASP A 125 24.44 -13.32 11.06
C ASP A 125 24.42 -12.75 9.62
N LEU A 126 23.80 -11.58 9.44
CA LEU A 126 23.58 -10.93 8.15
C LEU A 126 24.48 -9.72 7.90
N LYS A 127 25.22 -9.27 8.91
CA LYS A 127 26.06 -8.08 8.86
C LYS A 127 27.05 -8.08 7.70
N TRP A 128 27.73 -9.21 7.47
CA TRP A 128 28.70 -9.35 6.38
C TRP A 128 28.08 -9.17 4.98
N LYS A 129 26.80 -9.54 4.78
CA LYS A 129 26.10 -9.33 3.50
C LYS A 129 25.71 -7.88 3.28
N LEU A 130 25.32 -7.18 4.35
CA LEU A 130 25.01 -5.76 4.31
C LEU A 130 26.26 -4.95 3.94
N GLU A 131 27.40 -5.29 4.53
CA GLU A 131 28.70 -4.70 4.22
C GLU A 131 29.12 -5.00 2.77
N SER A 132 29.03 -6.26 2.34
CA SER A 132 29.35 -6.66 0.95
C SER A 132 28.43 -6.01 -0.10
N ALA A 133 27.17 -5.72 0.25
CA ALA A 133 26.22 -5.06 -0.64
C ALA A 133 26.43 -3.54 -0.75
N ARG A 134 27.17 -2.93 0.19
CA ARG A 134 27.58 -1.52 0.14
C ARG A 134 28.81 -1.30 -0.74
N ASP A 135 29.74 -2.25 -0.73
CA ASP A 135 30.98 -2.17 -1.51
C ASP A 135 30.78 -2.51 -3.00
N GLY A 136 29.72 -3.26 -3.34
CA GLY A 136 29.29 -3.51 -4.71
C GLY A 136 28.41 -2.36 -5.23
N GLY A 137 29.02 -1.42 -5.96
CA GLY A 137 28.45 -0.16 -6.44
C GLY A 137 26.96 -0.15 -6.80
N ALA A 138 26.31 0.95 -6.41
CA ALA A 138 24.90 1.23 -6.66
C ALA A 138 24.54 1.07 -8.14
N ASP A 139 23.64 0.13 -8.43
CA ASP A 139 22.98 0.04 -9.74
C ASP A 139 21.98 1.20 -9.84
N GLU A 140 22.43 2.30 -10.48
CA GLU A 140 21.70 3.56 -10.66
C GLU A 140 20.33 3.39 -11.35
N ASN A 141 20.05 2.23 -11.96
CA ASN A 141 18.84 2.01 -12.74
C ASN A 141 17.60 1.61 -11.91
N THR A 142 17.74 1.45 -10.59
CA THR A 142 16.62 1.12 -9.71
C THR A 142 15.99 2.33 -9.03
N GLY A 143 16.65 3.49 -8.96
CA GLY A 143 16.06 4.70 -8.34
C GLY A 143 15.81 4.61 -6.82
N TRP A 144 16.40 3.62 -6.14
CA TRP A 144 16.32 3.41 -4.68
C TRP A 144 17.66 3.70 -3.99
N GLY A 145 18.37 4.72 -4.47
CA GLY A 145 19.78 4.99 -4.14
C GLY A 145 20.07 5.60 -2.77
N SER A 146 19.08 5.83 -1.89
CA SER A 146 19.33 6.42 -0.56
C SER A 146 18.67 5.71 0.63
N GLU A 147 18.00 4.56 0.46
CA GLU A 147 17.20 3.90 1.51
C GLU A 147 17.93 2.75 2.23
N LEU A 148 19.20 2.49 1.90
CA LEU A 148 20.07 1.49 2.55
C LEU A 148 20.95 2.11 3.66
N GLU A 149 20.48 3.19 4.27
CA GLU A 149 20.98 3.57 5.58
C GLU A 149 20.52 2.53 6.59
N TYR A 150 21.37 2.26 7.57
CA TYR A 150 21.07 1.38 8.67
C TYR A 150 19.80 1.89 9.35
N ASN A 151 18.66 1.27 9.08
CA ASN A 151 17.41 1.62 9.73
C ASN A 151 17.33 0.78 11.01
N GLU A 152 17.20 1.43 12.16
CA GLU A 152 17.03 0.79 13.48
C GLU A 152 15.86 -0.21 13.50
N GLU A 153 14.97 -0.14 12.51
CA GLU A 153 13.89 -1.08 12.26
C GLU A 153 14.34 -2.47 11.81
N LEU A 154 15.48 -2.64 11.14
CA LEU A 154 15.88 -3.96 10.63
C LEU A 154 16.14 -4.98 11.76
N PRO A 155 16.90 -4.64 12.83
CA PRO A 155 16.99 -5.52 14.00
C PRO A 155 15.63 -5.84 14.64
N LEU A 156 14.70 -4.88 14.70
CA LEU A 156 13.35 -5.10 15.22
C LEU A 156 12.58 -6.10 14.34
N ALA A 157 12.62 -5.91 13.02
CA ALA A 157 12.00 -6.81 12.06
C ALA A 157 12.54 -8.24 12.18
N LEU A 158 13.87 -8.41 12.27
CA LEU A 158 14.48 -9.73 12.46
C LEU A 158 14.08 -10.36 13.80
N THR A 159 13.99 -9.57 14.87
CA THR A 159 13.56 -10.05 16.20
C THR A 159 12.10 -10.49 16.20
N PHE A 160 11.22 -9.80 15.46
CA PHE A 160 9.85 -10.24 15.22
C PHE A 160 9.84 -11.56 14.45
N LEU A 161 10.50 -11.62 13.29
CA LEU A 161 10.51 -12.79 12.41
C LEU A 161 11.07 -14.05 13.09
N ARG A 162 12.02 -13.90 14.01
CA ARG A 162 12.59 -15.03 14.76
C ARG A 162 11.60 -15.66 15.75
N ARG A 163 10.66 -14.87 16.28
CA ARG A 163 9.64 -15.31 17.23
C ARG A 163 8.36 -15.81 16.55
N HIS A 164 8.14 -15.38 15.32
CA HIS A 164 6.93 -15.67 14.55
C HIS A 164 6.99 -17.04 13.87
N ASP A 165 5.90 -17.82 13.94
CA ASP A 165 5.75 -19.04 13.13
C ASP A 165 5.37 -18.67 11.68
N PRO A 166 6.22 -18.89 10.67
CA PRO A 166 5.92 -18.50 9.29
C PRO A 166 4.71 -19.21 8.65
N SER A 167 4.14 -20.23 9.30
CA SER A 167 2.88 -20.84 8.86
C SER A 167 1.63 -20.06 9.30
N GLU A 168 1.78 -19.16 10.27
CA GLU A 168 0.72 -18.30 10.77
C GLU A 168 0.62 -16.99 9.98
N LEU A 169 -0.58 -16.40 9.97
CA LEU A 169 -0.82 -15.07 9.40
C LEU A 169 -0.71 -14.03 10.50
N VAL A 170 0.00 -12.94 10.22
CA VAL A 170 -0.04 -11.75 11.07
C VAL A 170 -1.30 -10.98 10.73
N TRP A 171 -2.29 -10.97 11.63
CA TRP A 171 -3.49 -10.15 11.45
C TRP A 171 -3.31 -8.78 12.08
N ILE A 172 -3.63 -7.75 11.30
CA ILE A 172 -3.71 -6.37 11.77
C ILE A 172 -5.15 -5.94 11.61
N ASP A 173 -5.81 -5.78 12.74
CA ASP A 173 -7.21 -5.39 12.82
C ASP A 173 -7.30 -3.88 13.06
N ALA A 174 -8.11 -3.21 12.24
CA ALA A 174 -8.33 -1.78 12.32
C ALA A 174 -9.27 -1.37 13.48
N SER A 175 -9.83 -2.34 14.21
CA SER A 175 -10.77 -2.16 15.32
C SER A 175 -10.26 -2.73 16.66
N SER A 176 -9.03 -3.26 16.70
CA SER A 176 -8.51 -4.04 17.82
C SER A 176 -8.07 -3.24 19.05
N SER A 177 -7.95 -3.96 20.18
CA SER A 177 -7.52 -3.44 21.48
C SER A 177 -6.06 -2.97 21.50
N ALA A 178 -5.67 -2.17 22.51
CA ALA A 178 -4.31 -1.64 22.67
C ALA A 178 -3.20 -2.71 22.71
N LEU A 179 -3.51 -3.96 23.11
CA LEU A 179 -2.54 -5.04 23.22
C LEU A 179 -2.21 -5.68 21.86
N GLU A 180 -3.22 -5.87 21.01
CA GLU A 180 -3.06 -6.31 19.62
C GLU A 180 -2.39 -5.23 18.76
N PHE A 181 -2.57 -3.97 19.13
CA PHE A 181 -1.83 -2.83 18.56
C PHE A 181 -0.32 -2.93 18.79
N SER A 182 0.14 -3.52 19.90
CA SER A 182 1.58 -3.70 20.17
C SER A 182 2.24 -4.66 19.18
N VAL A 183 1.59 -5.79 18.88
CA VAL A 183 2.08 -6.76 17.89
C VAL A 183 2.05 -6.14 16.49
N ALA A 184 0.99 -5.40 16.16
CA ALA A 184 0.89 -4.67 14.91
C ALA A 184 2.05 -3.67 14.75
N ARG A 185 2.39 -2.91 15.80
CA ARG A 185 3.53 -1.97 15.79
C ARG A 185 4.88 -2.65 15.62
N GLU A 186 5.13 -3.79 16.27
CA GLU A 186 6.37 -4.56 16.03
C GLU A 186 6.47 -5.04 14.57
N PHE A 187 5.33 -5.42 13.97
CA PHE A 187 5.29 -5.86 12.58
C PHE A 187 5.47 -4.73 11.56
N VAL A 188 5.24 -3.46 11.93
CA VAL A 188 5.51 -2.30 11.04
C VAL A 188 6.95 -2.30 10.56
N ALA A 189 7.91 -2.66 11.42
CA ALA A 189 9.31 -2.78 11.04
C ALA A 189 9.53 -3.80 9.91
N VAL A 190 8.78 -4.90 9.93
CA VAL A 190 8.81 -5.92 8.86
C VAL A 190 8.26 -5.35 7.55
N LEU A 191 7.14 -4.62 7.61
CA LEU A 191 6.55 -3.98 6.43
C LEU A 191 7.51 -2.97 5.79
N ARG A 192 8.19 -2.15 6.60
CA ARG A 192 9.16 -1.15 6.12
C ARG A 192 10.44 -1.78 5.58
N CYS A 193 10.88 -2.87 6.21
CA CYS A 193 12.11 -3.56 5.82
C CYS A 193 11.91 -4.62 4.72
N GLU A 194 10.70 -4.81 4.18
CA GLU A 194 10.36 -5.89 3.24
C GLU A 194 11.40 -6.02 2.11
N ALA A 195 11.73 -4.92 1.44
CA ALA A 195 12.68 -4.92 0.32
C ALA A 195 14.08 -5.41 0.73
N ILE A 196 14.58 -4.95 1.88
CA ILE A 196 15.89 -5.36 2.41
C ILE A 196 15.84 -6.82 2.86
N LEU A 197 14.77 -7.24 3.53
CA LEU A 197 14.56 -8.63 3.97
C LEU A 197 14.52 -9.59 2.77
N CYS A 198 13.87 -9.21 1.67
CA CYS A 198 13.86 -9.94 0.40
C CYS A 198 15.25 -10.02 -0.23
N ARG A 199 16.02 -8.92 -0.23
CA ARG A 199 17.39 -8.87 -0.76
C ARG A 199 18.35 -9.76 0.06
N LEU A 200 18.24 -9.72 1.38
CA LEU A 200 19.02 -10.56 2.29
C LEU A 200 18.59 -12.02 2.26
N LYS A 201 17.45 -12.32 1.62
CA LYS A 201 16.81 -13.64 1.54
C LYS A 201 16.41 -14.17 2.93
N VAL A 202 15.89 -13.28 3.76
CA VAL A 202 15.20 -13.60 5.02
C VAL A 202 13.78 -14.05 4.70
N ILE A 203 13.09 -13.30 3.83
CA ILE A 203 11.79 -13.65 3.26
C ILE A 203 11.89 -13.66 1.73
N ASN A 204 10.97 -14.34 1.05
CA ASN A 204 10.84 -14.33 -0.40
C ASN A 204 9.80 -13.29 -0.86
N ASP A 205 8.70 -13.22 -0.13
CA ASP A 205 7.59 -12.31 -0.37
C ASP A 205 6.80 -12.09 0.93
N LEU A 206 6.02 -11.01 0.94
CA LEU A 206 5.05 -10.71 1.97
C LEU A 206 3.66 -10.59 1.34
N GLY A 207 2.88 -11.67 1.41
CA GLY A 207 1.53 -11.72 0.86
C GLY A 207 0.55 -10.91 1.72
N VAL A 208 -0.43 -10.27 1.08
CA VAL A 208 -1.55 -9.59 1.76
C VAL A 208 -2.81 -10.44 1.59
N MET A 209 -3.43 -10.78 2.71
CA MET A 209 -4.62 -11.61 2.82
C MET A 209 -5.80 -10.77 3.30
N LEU A 210 -6.98 -11.07 2.76
CA LEU A 210 -8.25 -10.54 3.21
C LEU A 210 -9.05 -11.69 3.81
N ASN A 211 -9.87 -11.37 4.80
CA ASN A 211 -10.82 -12.30 5.37
C ASN A 211 -12.23 -11.90 4.93
N ARG A 212 -13.00 -12.86 4.40
CA ARG A 212 -14.39 -12.64 3.98
C ARG A 212 -15.35 -12.83 5.15
N ASN A 213 -16.33 -11.95 5.22
CA ASN A 213 -17.48 -12.09 6.12
C ASN A 213 -18.48 -13.14 5.58
N ASP A 214 -17.99 -14.35 5.31
CA ASP A 214 -18.81 -15.50 4.94
C ASP A 214 -18.82 -16.56 6.06
N PRO A 215 -19.80 -17.47 6.10
CA PRO A 215 -19.90 -18.47 7.19
C PRO A 215 -18.67 -19.37 7.34
N GLY A 216 -17.78 -19.41 6.34
CA GLY A 216 -16.55 -20.18 6.35
C GLY A 216 -15.31 -19.40 6.80
N ASP A 217 -15.45 -18.12 7.12
CA ASP A 217 -14.35 -17.20 7.47
C ASP A 217 -13.22 -17.23 6.42
N THR A 218 -13.61 -17.25 5.14
CA THR A 218 -12.69 -17.59 4.04
C THR A 218 -11.55 -16.57 3.93
N VAL A 219 -10.31 -17.04 4.02
CA VAL A 219 -9.11 -16.23 3.79
C VAL A 219 -8.70 -16.29 2.32
N ILE A 220 -8.58 -15.12 1.68
CA ILE A 220 -8.22 -14.98 0.27
C ILE A 220 -7.03 -14.04 0.10
N GLU A 221 -6.12 -14.36 -0.81
CA GLU A 221 -5.04 -13.44 -1.14
C GLU A 221 -5.59 -12.22 -1.89
N MET A 222 -5.19 -11.02 -1.47
CA MET A 222 -5.79 -9.76 -1.93
C MET A 222 -5.76 -9.61 -3.45
N HIS A 223 -4.70 -10.08 -4.12
CA HIS A 223 -4.59 -9.99 -5.57
C HIS A 223 -5.59 -10.91 -6.32
N LEU A 224 -6.18 -11.89 -5.63
CA LEU A 224 -7.23 -12.79 -6.13
C LEU A 224 -8.63 -12.35 -5.70
N ALA A 225 -8.74 -11.32 -4.85
CA ALA A 225 -10.01 -10.83 -4.34
C ALA A 225 -10.89 -10.31 -5.49
N ARG A 226 -12.10 -10.85 -5.60
CA ARG A 226 -13.15 -10.33 -6.48
C ARG A 226 -14.25 -9.73 -5.62
N VAL A 227 -14.70 -8.52 -5.97
CA VAL A 227 -15.90 -7.92 -5.38
C VAL A 227 -17.11 -8.66 -5.94
N ARG A 228 -17.94 -9.23 -5.06
CA ARG A 228 -19.27 -9.70 -5.47
C ARG A 228 -20.19 -8.48 -5.46
N THR A 229 -20.57 -8.01 -6.65
CA THR A 229 -21.71 -7.10 -6.78
C THR A 229 -22.97 -7.91 -6.52
N HIS A 230 -23.67 -7.59 -5.43
CA HIS A 230 -25.03 -8.06 -5.16
C HIS A 230 -26.03 -7.39 -6.11
#